data_AF-A0A497T4U4-F1
#
_entry.id   AF-A0A497T4U4-F1
#
_cell.length_a   1.000
_cell.length_b   1.000
_cell.length_c   1.000
_cell.angle_alpha   90.00
_cell.angle_beta   90.00
_cell.angle_gamma   90.00
#
_symmetry.space_group_name_H-M   'P 1'
#
loop_
_entity.id
_entity.type
_entity.pdbx_description
1 polymer ?
#
loop_
_entity_poly.entity_id
_entity_poly.type
_entity_poly.pdbx_seq_one_letter_code
_entity_poly.pdbx_strand_id
1 'polypeptide(L)'
;MEVNITICFLMEFPKIDKIVENLAIVSERVKFFYRGGKGEEVDIVKKEKGKITAIEVKNSNKITKSEIKSLLSFMNRYGVSEGTVLTDDYEGKREETWFGKRMKINFIPLWKWVLWLDR
;
A
#
# COMPACT_ATOMS: atom_id res chain seq x y z
N MET A 1 23.79 29.34 -35.10
CA MET A 1 24.24 28.14 -34.35
C MET A 1 23.51 28.18 -33.02
N GLU A 2 22.23 27.81 -33.03
CA GLU A 2 21.42 27.73 -31.81
C GLU A 2 21.57 26.33 -31.25
N VAL A 3 22.18 26.23 -30.08
CA VAL A 3 22.18 25.00 -29.31
C VAL A 3 20.78 24.86 -28.73
N ASN A 4 19.98 23.98 -29.31
CA ASN A 4 18.69 23.57 -28.75
C ASN A 4 18.96 22.94 -27.37
N ILE A 5 18.76 23.70 -26.30
CA ILE A 5 18.67 23.20 -24.92
C ILE A 5 17.29 22.56 -24.77
N THR A 6 17.07 21.48 -25.52
CA THR A 6 15.88 20.62 -25.45
C THR A 6 16.34 19.23 -25.02
N ILE A 7 17.14 19.15 -23.95
CA ILE A 7 17.62 17.86 -23.41
C ILE A 7 17.34 17.70 -21.90
N CYS A 8 16.95 18.75 -21.17
CA CYS A 8 16.77 18.65 -19.70
C CYS A 8 15.33 18.45 -19.17
N PHE A 9 14.31 18.29 -20.02
CA PHE A 9 12.93 18.04 -19.53
C PHE A 9 12.54 16.56 -19.44
N LEU A 10 13.40 15.63 -19.84
CA LEU A 10 13.09 14.18 -19.96
C LEU A 10 13.48 13.32 -18.74
N MET A 11 13.76 13.94 -17.60
CA MET A 11 13.71 13.23 -16.32
C MET A 11 12.41 13.61 -15.63
N GLU A 12 11.29 13.00 -16.04
CA GLU A 12 10.08 13.06 -15.24
C GLU A 12 10.41 12.47 -13.86
N PHE A 13 10.37 13.33 -12.83
CA PHE A 13 10.48 12.85 -11.46
C PHE A 13 9.41 11.77 -11.24
N PRO A 14 9.76 10.64 -10.59
CA PRO A 14 8.78 9.61 -10.32
C PRO A 14 7.62 10.22 -9.55
N LYS A 15 6.39 9.83 -9.91
CA LYS A 15 5.18 10.25 -9.18
C LYS A 15 5.38 9.94 -7.70
N ILE A 16 5.03 10.89 -6.83
CA ILE A 16 5.21 10.77 -5.39
C ILE A 16 4.62 9.46 -4.85
N ASP A 17 3.47 9.03 -5.38
CA ASP A 17 2.83 7.76 -5.01
C ASP A 17 3.76 6.55 -5.19
N LYS A 18 4.57 6.53 -6.26
CA LYS A 18 5.54 5.46 -6.50
C LYS A 18 6.76 5.55 -5.59
N ILE A 19 7.16 6.74 -5.18
CA ILE A 19 8.22 6.92 -4.18
C ILE A 19 7.73 6.38 -2.83
N VAL A 20 6.51 6.74 -2.43
CA VAL A 20 5.85 6.34 -1.17
C VAL A 20 5.66 4.82 -1.12
N GLU A 21 5.17 4.21 -2.20
CA GLU A 21 5.03 2.74 -2.35
C GLU A 21 6.39 2.04 -2.22
N ASN A 22 7.40 2.50 -2.97
CA ASN A 22 8.75 1.91 -2.92
C ASN A 22 9.41 2.07 -1.55
N LEU A 23 9.20 3.20 -0.85
CA LEU A 23 9.71 3.40 0.51
C LEU A 23 9.14 2.34 1.47
N ALA A 24 7.83 2.09 1.40
CA ALA A 24 7.18 1.04 2.18
C ALA A 24 7.76 -0.34 1.86
N ILE A 25 7.88 -0.69 0.57
CA ILE A 25 8.41 -1.99 0.13
C ILE A 25 9.85 -2.20 0.63
N VAL A 26 10.71 -1.19 0.49
CA VAL A 26 12.11 -1.24 0.94
C VAL A 26 12.19 -1.36 2.46
N SER A 27 11.38 -0.60 3.21
CA SER A 27 11.34 -0.68 4.67
C SER A 27 11.02 -2.10 5.17
N GLU A 28 10.24 -2.84 4.38
CA GLU A 28 9.79 -4.17 4.74
C GLU A 28 10.73 -5.29 4.28
N ARG A 29 11.79 -4.95 3.54
CA ARG A 29 12.76 -5.90 3.00
C ARG A 29 12.09 -7.04 2.21
N VAL A 30 10.94 -6.76 1.61
CA VAL A 30 10.12 -7.74 0.89
C VAL A 30 10.13 -7.51 -0.59
N LYS A 31 9.98 -8.60 -1.34
CA LYS A 31 9.91 -8.60 -2.80
C LYS A 31 8.53 -9.00 -3.33
N PHE A 32 7.53 -9.14 -2.47
CA PHE A 32 6.24 -9.75 -2.79
C PHE A 32 5.12 -8.70 -2.81
N PHE A 33 4.69 -8.36 -4.02
CA PHE A 33 3.37 -7.81 -4.28
C PHE A 33 2.43 -8.95 -4.70
N TYR A 34 1.15 -8.85 -4.39
CA TYR A 34 0.15 -9.80 -4.89
C TYR A 34 -0.50 -9.25 -6.14
N ARG A 35 -0.61 -10.08 -7.19
CA ARG A 35 -1.44 -9.80 -8.37
C ARG A 35 -2.52 -10.85 -8.50
N GLY A 36 -3.77 -10.42 -8.37
CA GLY A 36 -4.96 -11.23 -8.58
C GLY A 36 -5.50 -11.13 -10.00
N GLY A 37 -6.67 -11.74 -10.22
CA GLY A 37 -7.42 -11.54 -11.46
C GLY A 37 -8.04 -10.14 -11.54
N LYS A 38 -8.42 -9.70 -12.74
CA LYS A 38 -9.09 -8.40 -13.00
C LYS A 38 -8.30 -7.16 -12.52
N GLY A 39 -6.97 -7.22 -12.50
CA GLY A 39 -6.13 -6.09 -12.13
C GLY A 39 -6.13 -5.78 -10.62
N GLU A 40 -6.48 -6.74 -9.77
CA GLU A 40 -6.29 -6.62 -8.33
C GLU A 40 -4.79 -6.67 -8.00
N GLU A 41 -4.27 -5.63 -7.34
CA GLU A 41 -2.90 -5.59 -6.82
C GLU A 41 -2.94 -5.19 -5.35
N VAL A 42 -2.10 -5.82 -4.52
CA VAL A 42 -1.84 -5.40 -3.14
C VAL A 42 -0.35 -5.16 -3.03
N ASP A 43 0.03 -3.96 -2.59
CA ASP A 43 1.41 -3.45 -2.68
C ASP A 43 2.39 -4.35 -1.92
N ILE A 44 2.04 -4.81 -0.72
CA ILE A 44 2.88 -5.68 0.10
C ILE A 44 2.08 -6.83 0.68
N VAL A 45 2.57 -8.05 0.47
CA VAL A 45 2.07 -9.26 1.13
C VAL A 45 3.21 -10.01 1.80
N LYS A 46 3.06 -10.31 3.08
CA LYS A 46 4.03 -11.05 3.90
C LYS A 46 3.40 -12.29 4.51
N LYS A 47 4.21 -13.35 4.67
CA LYS A 47 3.84 -14.54 5.42
C LYS A 47 4.94 -14.87 6.42
N GLU A 48 4.64 -14.70 7.70
CA GLU A 48 5.59 -14.93 8.79
C GLU A 48 4.92 -15.79 9.87
N LYS A 49 5.59 -16.86 10.30
CA LYS A 49 5.08 -17.76 11.37
C LYS A 49 3.62 -18.21 11.15
N GLY A 50 3.23 -18.43 9.90
CA GLY A 50 1.86 -18.83 9.53
C GLY A 50 0.83 -17.70 9.42
N LYS A 51 1.18 -16.46 9.80
CA LYS A 51 0.31 -15.28 9.68
C LYS A 51 0.56 -14.57 8.35
N ILE A 52 -0.53 -14.29 7.62
CA ILE A 52 -0.50 -13.47 6.39
C ILE A 52 -0.79 -12.02 6.78
N THR A 53 0.08 -11.11 6.35
CA THR A 53 -0.09 -9.67 6.48
C THR A 53 -0.23 -9.07 5.08
N ALA A 54 -1.24 -8.24 4.88
CA ALA A 54 -1.50 -7.52 3.64
C ALA A 54 -1.52 -6.01 3.92
N ILE A 55 -0.78 -5.26 3.12
CA ILE A 55 -0.59 -3.81 3.29
C ILE A 55 -0.82 -3.13 1.94
N GLU A 56 -1.67 -2.11 1.95
CA GLU A 56 -1.89 -1.17 0.86
C GLU A 56 -1.23 0.17 1.22
N VAL A 57 -0.67 0.88 0.24
CA VAL A 57 -0.01 2.17 0.44
C VAL A 57 -0.76 3.26 -0.31
N LYS A 58 -1.08 4.36 0.38
CA LYS A 58 -1.78 5.51 -0.19
C LYS A 58 -1.16 6.81 0.32
N ASN A 59 -0.74 7.66 -0.61
CA ASN A 59 -0.31 9.02 -0.33
C ASN A 59 -1.51 9.96 -0.13
N SER A 60 -2.41 9.60 0.79
CA SER A 60 -3.64 10.33 1.09
C SER A 60 -4.13 9.98 2.50
N ASN A 61 -4.86 10.91 3.12
CA ASN A 61 -5.54 10.72 4.41
C ASN A 61 -7.02 10.37 4.26
N LYS A 62 -7.58 10.55 3.06
CA LYS A 62 -8.98 10.24 2.77
C LYS A 62 -9.03 9.02 1.87
N ILE A 63 -9.25 7.86 2.49
CA ILE A 63 -9.24 6.58 1.78
C ILE A 63 -10.66 6.06 1.65
N THR A 64 -11.15 6.02 0.41
CA THR A 64 -12.44 5.44 0.08
C THR A 64 -12.38 3.91 0.09
N LYS A 65 -13.54 3.26 0.15
CA LYS A 65 -13.64 1.80 0.05
C LYS A 65 -13.17 1.27 -1.31
N SER A 66 -13.42 2.02 -2.39
CA SER A 66 -12.98 1.65 -3.74
C SER A 66 -11.47 1.62 -3.90
N GLU A 67 -10.75 2.50 -3.20
CA GLU A 67 -9.28 2.55 -3.23
C GLU A 67 -8.62 1.37 -2.51
N ILE A 68 -9.33 0.73 -1.58
CA ILE A 68 -8.84 -0.46 -0.85
C ILE A 68 -9.56 -1.74 -1.25
N LYS A 69 -10.28 -1.74 -2.38
CA LYS A 69 -11.05 -2.91 -2.84
C LYS A 69 -10.14 -4.14 -3.07
N SER A 70 -8.93 -3.93 -3.57
CA SER A 70 -7.97 -5.01 -3.84
C SER A 70 -7.51 -5.66 -2.54
N LEU A 71 -7.21 -4.85 -1.52
CA LEU A 71 -6.92 -5.31 -0.15
C LEU A 71 -8.09 -6.12 0.42
N LEU A 72 -9.33 -5.61 0.34
CA LEU A 72 -10.52 -6.32 0.83
C LEU A 72 -10.77 -7.64 0.10
N SER A 73 -10.59 -7.65 -1.23
CA SER A 73 -10.68 -8.87 -2.05
C SER A 73 -9.62 -9.90 -1.67
N PHE A 74 -8.37 -9.47 -1.46
CA PHE A 74 -7.29 -10.31 -0.99
C PHE A 74 -7.62 -10.91 0.38
N MET A 75 -8.03 -10.05 1.32
CA MET A 75 -8.40 -10.46 2.68
C MET A 75 -9.52 -11.50 2.67
N ASN A 76 -10.57 -11.30 1.86
CA ASN A 76 -11.65 -12.27 1.71
C ASN A 76 -11.16 -13.62 1.19
N ARG A 77 -10.30 -13.59 0.16
CA ARG A 77 -9.80 -14.77 -0.55
C ARG A 77 -8.90 -15.63 0.32
N TYR A 78 -8.06 -15.00 1.13
CA TYR A 78 -7.05 -15.69 1.95
C TYR A 78 -7.42 -15.77 3.44
N GLY A 79 -8.64 -15.36 3.82
CA GLY A 79 -9.11 -15.45 5.20
C GLY A 79 -8.37 -14.53 6.17
N VAL A 80 -7.86 -13.39 5.70
CA VAL A 80 -7.19 -12.39 6.54
C VAL A 80 -8.26 -11.49 7.16
N SER A 81 -8.34 -11.47 8.50
CA SER A 81 -9.34 -10.67 9.23
C SER A 81 -8.95 -9.19 9.39
N GLU A 82 -7.65 -8.89 9.33
CA GLU A 82 -7.10 -7.55 9.54
C GLU A 82 -6.10 -7.17 8.45
N GLY A 83 -6.34 -6.04 7.78
CA GLY A 83 -5.46 -5.44 6.78
C GLY A 83 -4.87 -4.12 7.28
N THR A 84 -3.80 -3.67 6.64
CA THR A 84 -3.18 -2.37 6.94
C THR A 84 -3.22 -1.47 5.71
N VAL A 85 -3.52 -0.20 5.92
CA VAL A 85 -3.36 0.85 4.90
C VAL A 85 -2.36 1.85 5.45
N LEU A 86 -1.24 2.00 4.75
CA LEU A 86 -0.29 3.08 5.02
C LEU A 86 -0.83 4.36 4.39
N THR A 87 -0.91 5.40 5.20
CA THR A 87 -1.45 6.72 4.83
C THR A 87 -0.34 7.76 4.85
N ASP A 88 -0.65 8.98 4.43
CA ASP A 88 0.25 10.12 4.59
C ASP A 88 0.46 10.45 6.08
N ASP A 89 -0.63 10.76 6.81
CA ASP A 89 -0.60 11.12 8.23
C ASP A 89 -1.81 10.64 9.06
N TYR A 90 -2.80 9.99 8.43
CA TYR A 90 -4.00 9.52 9.13
C TYR A 90 -3.76 8.21 9.89
N GLU A 91 -4.00 8.23 11.21
CA GLU A 91 -4.02 7.03 12.05
C GLU A 91 -5.45 6.70 12.51
N GLY A 92 -5.82 5.43 12.45
CA GLY A 92 -7.14 5.01 12.90
C GLY A 92 -7.48 3.56 12.59
N LYS A 93 -8.72 3.19 12.89
CA LYS A 93 -9.27 1.86 12.58
C LYS A 93 -10.63 2.02 11.94
N ARG A 94 -10.90 1.22 10.92
CA ARG A 94 -12.20 1.15 10.25
C ARG A 94 -12.63 -0.30 10.13
N GLU A 95 -13.92 -0.55 10.35
CA GLU A 95 -14.52 -1.82 9.98
C GLU A 95 -15.15 -1.70 8.60
N GLU A 96 -14.90 -2.69 7.75
CA GLU A 96 -15.46 -2.81 6.42
C GLU A 96 -16.22 -4.12 6.28
N THR A 97 -17.29 -4.11 5.49
CA THR A 97 -17.97 -5.35 5.09
C THR A 97 -17.70 -5.63 3.62
N TRP A 98 -17.17 -6.81 3.30
CA TRP A 98 -16.88 -7.26 1.94
C TRP A 98 -17.40 -8.69 1.73
N PHE A 99 -18.28 -8.88 0.75
CA PHE A 99 -18.98 -10.17 0.52
C PHE A 99 -19.57 -10.81 1.80
N GLY A 100 -20.20 -9.99 2.65
CA GLY A 100 -20.83 -10.43 3.90
C GLY A 100 -19.88 -10.70 5.08
N LYS A 101 -18.56 -10.59 4.89
CA LYS A 101 -17.57 -10.72 5.97
C LYS A 101 -17.17 -9.35 6.51
N ARG A 102 -17.10 -9.23 7.83
CA ARG A 102 -16.54 -8.05 8.51
C ARG A 102 -15.02 -8.17 8.57
N MET A 103 -14.34 -7.07 8.25
CA MET A 103 -12.89 -6.96 8.15
C MET A 103 -12.44 -5.69 8.85
N LYS A 104 -11.30 -5.75 9.53
CA LYS A 104 -10.70 -4.57 10.16
C LYS A 104 -9.59 -4.03 9.29
N ILE A 105 -9.57 -2.71 9.13
CA ILE A 105 -8.50 -1.99 8.44
C ILE A 105 -7.84 -1.07 9.46
N ASN A 106 -6.55 -1.27 9.67
CA ASN A 106 -5.71 -0.39 10.47
C ASN A 106 -5.08 0.64 9.53
N PHE A 107 -5.27 1.92 9.81
CA PHE A 107 -4.62 3.02 9.10
C PHE A 107 -3.43 3.48 9.93
N ILE A 108 -2.26 3.50 9.32
CA ILE A 108 -1.01 3.86 9.98
C ILE A 108 -0.27 4.85 9.07
N PRO A 109 0.16 6.01 9.57
CA PRO A 109 1.02 6.90 8.81
C PRO A 109 2.28 6.18 8.33
N LEU A 110 2.65 6.34 7.05
CA LEU A 110 3.83 5.69 6.48
C LEU A 110 5.09 6.03 7.27
N TRP A 111 5.24 7.30 7.68
CA TRP A 111 6.39 7.73 8.47
C TRP A 111 6.46 7.02 9.82
N LYS A 112 5.32 6.75 10.50
CA LYS A 112 5.31 5.95 11.73
C LYS A 112 5.74 4.52 11.44
N TRP A 113 5.23 3.94 10.37
CA TRP A 113 5.57 2.58 9.96
C TRP A 113 7.09 2.41 9.74
N VAL A 114 7.70 3.37 9.03
CA VAL A 114 9.12 3.38 8.70
C VAL A 114 9.99 3.80 9.90
N LEU A 115 9.58 4.74 10.75
CA LEU A 115 10.41 5.13 11.91
C LEU A 115 10.43 4.06 13.01
N TRP A 116 9.45 3.18 13.05
CA TRP A 116 9.42 2.04 13.99
C TRP A 116 10.30 0.86 13.49
N LEU A 117 11.41 1.17 12.81
CA LEU A 117 12.31 0.20 12.17
C LEU A 117 13.27 -0.52 13.13
N ASP A 118 13.09 -0.40 14.45
CA ASP A 118 13.80 -1.23 15.45
C ASP A 118 13.07 -2.57 15.74
N ARG A 119 12.55 -3.23 14.69
CA ARG A 119 11.81 -4.50 14.79
C ARG A 119 12.60 -5.70 14.27
#